data_AF-A0A285VIX2-F1
#
_entry.id   AF-A0A285VIX2-F1
#
_cell.length_a   1.000
_cell.length_b   1.000
_cell.length_c   1.000
_cell.angle_alpha   90.00
_cell.angle_beta   90.00
_cell.angle_gamma   90.00
#
_symmetry.space_group_name_H-M   'P 1'
#
loop_
_entity.id
_entity.type
_entity.pdbx_description
1 polymer ?
#
loop_
_entity_poly.entity_id
_entity_poly.type
_entity_poly.pdbx_seq_one_letter_code
_entity_poly.pdbx_strand_id
1 'polypeptide(L)'
;MDIFKGKTTVAEVARQHDLTVSEVESWIEEAQRNMENGFKARPKDIRGQYESDLRETKEALGEAHLQIYALKKWRRLLDEDENS
;
A
#
# COMPACT_ATOMS: atom_id res chain seq x y z
N MET A 1 -17.32 -12.91 17.45
CA MET A 1 -16.95 -11.70 18.22
C MET A 1 -17.17 -11.85 19.72
N ASP A 2 -18.15 -12.64 20.15
CA ASP A 2 -18.45 -12.81 21.58
C ASP A 2 -17.30 -13.41 22.39
N ILE A 3 -16.45 -14.23 21.76
CA ILE A 3 -15.19 -14.71 22.35
C ILE A 3 -14.22 -13.56 22.69
N PHE A 4 -14.03 -12.59 21.78
CA PHE A 4 -13.22 -11.38 22.04
C PHE A 4 -13.89 -10.41 23.01
N LYS A 5 -15.22 -10.50 23.18
CA LYS A 5 -15.99 -9.72 24.16
C LYS A 5 -16.11 -10.42 25.52
N GLY A 6 -15.48 -11.59 25.70
CA GLY A 6 -15.53 -12.38 26.94
C GLY A 6 -16.89 -13.01 27.26
N LYS A 7 -17.84 -12.99 26.32
CA LYS A 7 -19.20 -13.53 26.50
C LYS A 7 -19.27 -15.04 26.24
N THR A 8 -18.26 -15.60 25.60
CA THR A 8 -18.14 -17.03 25.31
C THR A 8 -16.69 -17.43 25.54
N THR A 9 -16.48 -18.54 26.22
CA THR A 9 -15.14 -19.06 26.51
C THR A 9 -14.58 -19.84 25.33
N VAL A 10 -13.24 -19.98 25.29
CA VAL A 10 -12.55 -20.82 24.30
C VAL A 10 -13.07 -22.26 24.34
N ALA A 11 -13.31 -22.80 25.54
CA ALA A 11 -13.82 -24.16 25.72
C ALA A 11 -15.26 -24.34 25.20
N GLU A 12 -16.11 -23.33 25.31
CA GLU A 12 -17.47 -23.36 24.74
C GLU A 12 -17.43 -23.32 23.21
N VAL A 13 -16.57 -22.49 22.62
CA VAL A 13 -16.39 -22.43 21.16
C VAL A 13 -15.81 -23.74 20.63
N ALA A 14 -14.79 -24.27 21.31
CA ALA A 14 -14.21 -25.57 20.99
C ALA A 14 -15.28 -26.66 20.95
N ARG A 15 -16.14 -26.73 21.98
CA ARG A 15 -17.24 -27.71 22.06
C ARG A 15 -18.33 -27.48 21.00
N GLN A 16 -18.70 -26.23 20.71
CA GLN A 16 -19.74 -25.92 19.73
C GLN A 16 -19.33 -26.27 18.30
N HIS A 17 -18.04 -26.17 18.00
CA HIS A 17 -17.50 -26.35 16.66
C HIS A 17 -16.71 -27.65 16.48
N ASP A 18 -16.73 -28.54 17.47
CA ASP A 18 -15.98 -29.81 17.49
C ASP A 18 -14.47 -29.61 17.23
N LEU A 19 -13.93 -28.53 17.80
CA LEU A 19 -12.52 -28.17 17.73
C LEU A 19 -11.84 -28.45 19.07
N THR A 20 -10.52 -28.56 19.05
CA THR A 20 -9.73 -28.54 20.28
C THR A 20 -9.59 -27.12 20.81
N VAL A 21 -9.40 -27.00 22.12
CA VAL A 21 -9.12 -25.71 22.78
C VAL A 21 -7.88 -25.04 22.16
N SER A 22 -6.84 -25.83 21.85
CA SER A 22 -5.59 -25.34 21.25
C SER A 22 -5.78 -24.75 19.85
N GLU A 23 -6.63 -25.33 19.01
CA GLU A 23 -6.93 -24.77 17.69
C GLU A 23 -7.62 -23.42 17.80
N VAL A 24 -8.58 -23.29 18.72
CA VAL A 24 -9.29 -22.03 18.95
C VAL A 24 -8.33 -20.96 19.51
N GLU A 25 -7.43 -21.33 20.42
CA GLU A 25 -6.39 -20.43 20.94
C GLU A 25 -5.45 -19.95 19.83
N SER A 26 -4.98 -20.86 18.98
CA SER A 26 -4.11 -20.53 17.85
C SER A 26 -4.76 -19.53 16.89
N TRP A 27 -6.05 -19.71 16.58
CA TRP A 27 -6.78 -18.78 15.73
C TRP A 27 -6.99 -17.41 16.38
N ILE A 28 -7.18 -17.35 17.71
CA ILE A 28 -7.28 -16.09 18.45
C ILE A 28 -5.95 -15.34 18.40
N GLU A 29 -4.83 -16.03 18.63
CA GLU A 29 -3.49 -15.43 18.54
C GLU A 29 -3.21 -14.90 17.14
N GLU A 30 -3.56 -15.66 16.10
CA GLU A 30 -3.41 -15.22 14.71
C GLU A 30 -4.28 -13.99 14.40
N ALA A 31 -5.54 -13.99 14.85
CA ALA A 31 -6.42 -12.84 14.69
C ALA A 31 -5.90 -11.59 15.42
N GLN A 32 -5.34 -11.74 16.63
CA GLN A 32 -4.70 -10.65 17.37
C GLN A 32 -3.47 -10.11 16.63
N ARG A 33 -2.60 -11.00 16.14
CA ARG A 33 -1.40 -10.63 15.37
C ARG A 33 -1.77 -9.88 14.09
N ASN A 34 -2.76 -10.37 13.36
CA ASN A 34 -3.25 -9.71 12.15
C ASN A 34 -3.88 -8.35 12.43
N MET A 35 -4.59 -8.22 13.55
CA MET A 35 -5.15 -6.95 14.00
C MET A 35 -4.04 -5.94 14.37
N GLU A 36 -3.02 -6.38 15.12
CA GLU A 36 -1.87 -5.55 15.48
C GLU A 36 -1.08 -5.10 14.25
N ASN A 37 -0.81 -6.01 13.32
CA ASN A 37 -0.14 -5.71 12.06
C ASN A 37 -0.98 -4.76 11.19
N GLY A 38 -2.30 -4.98 11.13
CA GLY A 38 -3.23 -4.10 10.44
C GLY A 38 -3.24 -2.68 11.03
N PHE A 39 -3.17 -2.54 12.34
CA PHE A 39 -3.05 -1.22 12.99
C PHE A 39 -1.70 -0.57 12.74
N LYS A 40 -0.60 -1.33 12.72
CA LYS A 40 0.75 -0.80 12.42
C LYS A 40 0.89 -0.36 10.96
N ALA A 41 0.30 -1.10 10.02
CA ALA A 41 0.43 -0.82 8.59
C ALA A 41 -0.40 0.40 8.12
N ARG A 42 -1.63 0.56 8.63
CA ARG A 42 -2.63 1.49 8.06
C ARG A 42 -2.21 2.96 7.90
N PRO A 43 -1.43 3.61 8.80
CA PRO A 43 -1.07 5.02 8.60
C PRO A 43 0.29 5.25 7.93
N LYS A 44 1.22 4.30 7.98
CA LYS A 44 2.58 4.49 7.46
C LYS A 44 2.71 4.04 6.01
N ASP A 45 2.00 2.97 5.64
CA ASP A 45 2.09 2.36 4.31
C ASP A 45 1.41 3.23 3.24
N ILE A 46 0.24 3.77 3.56
CA ILE A 46 -0.53 4.61 2.64
C ILE A 46 0.21 5.91 2.28
N ARG A 47 0.82 6.57 3.28
CA ARG A 47 1.59 7.81 3.03
C ARG A 47 2.86 7.54 2.23
N GLY A 48 3.60 6.47 2.56
CA GLY A 48 4.80 6.09 1.82
C GLY A 48 4.49 5.72 0.37
N GLN A 49 3.40 5.00 0.13
CA GLN A 49 2.95 4.67 -1.21
C GLN A 49 2.59 5.94 -2.00
N TYR A 50 1.78 6.83 -1.42
CA TYR A 50 1.45 8.10 -2.08
C TYR A 50 2.67 8.97 -2.36
N GLU A 51 3.63 9.04 -1.44
CA GLU A 51 4.88 9.79 -1.65
C GLU A 51 5.73 9.17 -2.78
N SER A 52 5.79 7.84 -2.86
CA SER A 52 6.48 7.14 -3.93
C SER A 52 5.83 7.38 -5.29
N ASP A 53 4.51 7.19 -5.38
CA ASP A 53 3.74 7.39 -6.63
C ASP A 53 3.83 8.86 -7.08
N LEU A 54 3.79 9.80 -6.14
CA LEU A 54 3.92 11.23 -6.41
C LEU A 54 5.32 11.56 -6.94
N ARG A 55 6.37 10.94 -6.39
CA ARG A 55 7.75 11.14 -6.86
C ARG A 55 7.92 10.62 -8.29
N GLU A 56 7.50 9.38 -8.55
CA GLU A 56 7.61 8.76 -9.88
C GLU A 56 6.86 9.58 -10.94
N THR A 57 5.65 10.03 -10.61
CA THR A 57 4.85 10.90 -11.50
C THR A 57 5.56 12.22 -11.80
N LYS A 58 6.19 12.85 -10.79
CA LYS A 58 6.94 14.10 -10.97
C LYS A 58 8.20 13.91 -11.80
N GLU A 59 8.91 12.80 -11.63
CA GLU A 59 10.08 12.45 -12.42
C GLU A 59 9.72 12.25 -13.89
N ALA A 60 8.69 11.45 -14.18
CA ALA A 60 8.20 11.24 -15.55
C ALA A 60 7.73 12.54 -16.21
N LEU A 61 7.04 13.41 -15.45
CA LEU A 61 6.64 14.73 -15.93
C LEU A 61 7.85 15.62 -16.25
N GLY A 62 8.88 15.59 -15.40
CA GLY A 62 10.14 16.32 -15.62
C GLY A 62 10.87 15.87 -16.87
N GLU A 63 10.98 14.55 -17.08
CA GLU A 63 11.58 13.97 -18.28
C GLU A 63 10.81 14.36 -19.54
N ALA A 64 9.48 14.27 -19.53
CA ALA A 64 8.66 14.69 -20.66
C ALA A 64 8.85 16.17 -21.00
N HIS A 65 8.93 17.05 -19.99
CA HIS A 65 9.21 18.46 -20.21
C HIS A 65 10.59 18.70 -20.82
N LEU A 66 11.62 17.97 -20.39
CA LEU A 66 12.97 18.06 -20.97
C LEU A 66 13.00 17.62 -22.43
N GLN A 67 12.29 16.53 -22.77
CA GLN A 67 12.17 16.06 -24.15
C GLN A 67 11.47 17.09 -25.03
N ILE A 68 10.34 17.67 -24.56
CA ILE A 68 9.62 18.72 -25.27
C ILE A 68 10.54 19.94 -25.48
N TYR A 69 11.28 20.35 -24.45
CA TYR A 69 12.21 21.47 -24.55
C TYR A 69 13.29 21.22 -25.59
N ALA A 70 13.91 20.04 -25.58
CA ALA A 70 14.92 19.65 -26.56
C ALA A 70 14.34 19.70 -27.97
N LEU A 71 13.18 19.08 -28.21
CA LEU A 71 12.53 19.07 -29.53
C LEU A 71 12.23 20.49 -30.05
N LYS A 72 11.71 21.37 -29.19
CA LYS A 72 11.46 22.78 -29.54
C LYS A 72 12.76 23.51 -29.90
N LYS A 73 13.84 23.27 -29.17
CA LYS A 73 15.15 23.87 -29.44
C LYS A 73 15.72 23.38 -30.77
N TRP A 74 15.66 22.07 -31.03
CA TRP A 74 16.09 21.47 -32.29
C TRP A 74 15.31 22.02 -33.49
N ARG A 75 13.97 22.15 -33.36
CA ARG A 75 13.15 22.75 -34.41
C ARG A 75 13.59 24.18 -34.75
N ARG A 76 13.79 25.02 -33.74
CA ARG A 76 14.23 26.41 -33.94
C ARG A 76 15.58 26.48 -34.66
N LEU A 77 16.53 25.63 -34.30
CA LEU A 77 17.84 25.59 -34.96
C LEU A 77 17.73 25.18 -36.43
N LEU A 78 16.84 24.23 -36.75
CA LEU A 78 16.59 23.81 -38.13
C LEU A 78 15.95 24.94 -38.94
N ASP A 79 14.96 25.63 -38.35
CA ASP A 79 14.27 26.75 -39.00
C ASP A 79 15.23 27.96 -39.21
N GLU A 80 16.25 28.14 -38.35
CA GLU A 80 17.29 29.17 -38.50
C GLU A 80 18.30 28.81 -39.61
N ASP A 81 18.66 27.53 -39.78
CA ASP A 81 19.56 27.03 -40.84
C ASP A 81 18.89 27.08 -42.23
N GLU A 82 17.61 26.73 -42.33
CA GLU A 82 16.85 26.78 -43.60
C GLU A 82 16.60 28.20 -44.12
N ASN A 83 16.63 29.22 -43.24
CA ASN A 83 16.40 30.62 -43.59
C ASN A 83 17.68 31.45 -43.73
N SER A 84 18.87 30.83 -43.61
CA SER A 84 20.18 31.47 -43.80
C SER A 84 20.74 31.27 -45.20
#